data_AF-A0A553K377-F1
#
_entry.id   AF-A0A553K377-F1
#
_cell.length_a   1.000
_cell.length_b   1.000
_cell.length_c   1.000
_cell.angle_alpha   90.00
_cell.angle_beta   90.00
_cell.angle_gamma   90.00
#
_symmetry.space_group_name_H-M   'P 1'
#
loop_
_entity.id
_entity.type
_entity.pdbx_description
1 polymer ?
#
loop_
_entity_poly.entity_id
_entity_poly.type
_entity_poly.pdbx_seq_one_letter_code
_entity_poly.pdbx_strand_id
1 'polypeptide(L)' 'EVTRRLVECGRLVGIELLDHLIIGDKTYVSLKEKGYV' A
#
# COMPACT_ATOMS: atom_id res chain seq x y z
N GLU A 1 9.39 -3.63 3.05
CA GLU A 1 10.33 -2.66 2.47
C GLU A 1 9.72 -1.82 1.35
N VAL A 2 9.31 -2.41 0.22
CA VAL A 2 8.78 -1.66 -0.94
C VAL A 2 7.59 -0.76 -0.58
N THR A 3 6.57 -1.29 0.10
CA THR A 3 5.39 -0.51 0.51
C THR A 3 5.75 0.71 1.35
N ARG A 4 6.69 0.57 2.30
CA ARG A 4 7.13 1.67 3.17
C ARG A 4 7.80 2.78 2.38
N ARG A 5 8.68 2.43 1.43
CA ARG A 5 9.33 3.41 0.55
C ARG A 5 8.30 4.15 -0.32
N LEU A 6 7.28 3.46 -0.82
CA LEU A 6 6.22 4.12 -1.61
C LEU A 6 5.35 5.06 -0.76
N VAL A 7 5.03 4.69 0.48
CA VAL A 7 4.33 5.58 1.43
C VAL A 7 5.16 6.85 1.68
N GLU A 8 6.46 6.69 1.95
CA GLU A 8 7.35 7.82 2.19
C GLU A 8 7.50 8.71 0.96
N CYS A 9 7.70 8.13 -0.22
CA CYS A 9 7.73 8.87 -1.49
C CYS A 9 6.42 9.63 -1.74
N GLY A 10 5.28 9.00 -1.48
CA GLY A 10 3.98 9.64 -1.63
C GLY A 10 3.82 10.87 -0.74
N ARG A 11 4.26 10.76 0.53
CA ARG A 11 4.29 11.88 1.47
C ARG A 11 5.19 13.03 1.00
N LEU A 12 6.33 12.73 0.38
CA LEU A 12 7.27 13.75 -0.12
C LEU A 12 6.76 14.48 -1.36
N VAL A 13 6.10 13.77 -2.27
CA VAL A 13 5.59 14.33 -3.53
C VAL A 13 4.18 14.94 -3.36
N GLY A 14 3.52 14.69 -2.23
CA GLY A 14 2.16 15.17 -1.95
C GLY A 14 1.08 14.31 -2.61
N ILE A 15 1.39 13.03 -2.91
CA ILE A 15 0.46 12.06 -3.49
C ILE A 15 0.39 10.85 -2.56
N GLU A 16 -0.72 10.69 -1.83
CA GLU A 16 -0.87 9.62 -0.85
C GLU A 16 -1.04 8.24 -1.50
N LEU A 17 -0.35 7.22 -0.95
CA LEU A 17 -0.61 5.82 -1.30
C LEU A 17 -1.88 5.37 -0.56
N LEU A 18 -2.97 5.18 -1.31
CA LEU A 18 -4.26 4.83 -0.71
C LEU A 18 -4.30 3.41 -0.14
N ASP A 19 -3.69 2.45 -0.83
CA ASP A 19 -3.59 1.05 -0.40
C ASP A 19 -2.54 0.30 -1.25
N HIS A 20 -2.11 -0.87 -0.77
CA HIS A 20 -1.35 -1.85 -1.52
C HIS A 20 -2.14 -3.17 -1.52
N LEU A 21 -2.66 -3.54 -2.68
CA LEU A 21 -3.44 -4.77 -2.87
C LEU A 21 -2.54 -5.89 -3.39
N ILE A 22 -2.57 -7.04 -2.70
CA ILE A 22 -1.98 -8.30 -3.20
C ILE A 22 -3.13 -9.15 -3.74
N ILE A 23 -3.09 -9.51 -5.02
CA ILE A 23 -4.20 -10.16 -5.74
C ILE A 23 -3.80 -11.58 -6.14
N GLY A 24 -4.69 -12.55 -5.92
CA GLY A 24 -4.49 -13.96 -6.30
C GLY A 24 -5.78 -14.76 -6.12
N ASP A 25 -5.94 -15.88 -6.85
CA ASP A 25 -7.10 -16.79 -6.76
C ASP A 25 -8.49 -16.11 -6.59
N LYS A 26 -8.83 -15.19 -7.51
CA LYS A 26 -10.09 -14.41 -7.49
C LYS A 26 -10.35 -13.67 -6.16
N THR A 27 -9.31 -13.45 -5.36
CA THR A 27 -9.36 -12.74 -4.09
C THR A 27 -8.22 -11.71 -4.01
N TYR A 28 -8.24 -10.91 -2.96
CA TYR A 28 -7.19 -9.94 -2.67
C TYR A 28 -6.98 -9.78 -1.17
N VAL A 29 -5.83 -9.24 -0.80
CA VAL A 29 -5.51 -8.78 0.54
C VAL A 29 -5.15 -7.30 0.47
N SER A 30 -5.90 -6.47 1.21
CA SER A 30 -5.55 -5.08 1.47
C SER A 30 -4.53 -5.01 2.60
N LEU A 31 -3.38 -4.41 2.34
CA LEU A 31 -2.38 -4.16 3.38
C LEU A 31 -2.83 -3.05 4.33
N LYS A 32 -3.63 -2.09 3.87
CA LYS A 32 -4.24 -1.06 4.72
C LYS A 32 -5.25 -1.64 5.71
N GLU A 33 -6.18 -2.48 5.27
CA GLU A 33 -7.18 -3.10 6.16
C GLU A 33 -6.54 -4.01 7.22
N LYS A 34 -5.37 -4.58 6.91
CA LYS A 34 -4.58 -5.39 7.83
C LYS A 34 -3.68 -4.58 8.77
N GLY A 35 -3.63 -3.25 8.63
CA GLY A 35 -2.82 -2.35 9.47
C GLY A 35 -1.33 -2.35 9.15
N TYR A 36 -0.94 -2.74 7.94
CA TYR A 36 0.46 -2.70 7.49
C TYR A 36 0.86 -1.38 6.81
N VAL A 37 -0.13 -0.56 6.44
CA VAL A 37 0.00 0.76 5.80
C VAL A 37 -0.62 1.80 6.69
#